data_AF-A0A5N5WJ06-F1
#
_entry.id   AF-A0A5N5WJ06-F1
#
_cell.length_a   1.000
_cell.length_b   1.000
_cell.length_c   1.000
_cell.angle_alpha   90.00
_cell.angle_beta   90.00
_cell.angle_gamma   90.00
#
_symmetry.space_group_name_H-M   'P 1'
#
loop_
_entity.id
_entity.type
_entity.pdbx_description
1 polymer ?
#
loop_
_entity_poly.entity_id
_entity_poly.type
_entity_poly.pdbx_seq_one_letter_code
_entity_poly.pdbx_strand_id
1 'polypeptide(L)'
;MIGLDKVKGRKPIFDGVRTFVGYGEGEDQLRLIDWDRRIDLFTLSQDMNWMNEPNGLIKIESTWHLFYQHNPTANVWGNINWGHATSIDLVHWDYKPIAIANENGIEAFTGTSYYDANNTSGLGTPEDPPYLAWYTGYTASNGTQDQRLAFSLDHGATWIKFQDNPIIPRVQEEPHDSTGGLEIRDPKVFFHNPSEKWVMVLAHDGQNNLSFWTSTDAKNWTWESDLLSTQI
;
A
#
# COMPACT_ATOMS: atom_id res chain seq x y z
N MET A 1 45.55 29.87 -30.81
CA MET A 1 44.49 30.78 -30.33
C MET A 1 43.20 30.18 -30.85
N ILE A 2 42.39 29.50 -30.04
CA ILE A 2 41.50 30.03 -29.00
C ILE A 2 41.54 29.10 -27.76
N GLY A 3 41.37 29.68 -26.57
CA GLY A 3 41.86 29.16 -25.28
C GLY A 3 41.03 28.07 -24.59
N LEU A 4 41.74 27.28 -23.79
CA LEU A 4 41.24 26.37 -22.75
C LEU A 4 40.93 27.17 -21.49
N ASP A 5 39.66 27.31 -21.12
CA ASP A 5 39.30 27.76 -19.77
C ASP A 5 39.07 26.55 -18.85
N LYS A 6 40.01 26.35 -17.92
CA LYS A 6 39.87 25.44 -16.79
C LYS A 6 38.94 26.07 -15.75
N VAL A 7 37.71 25.57 -15.64
CA VAL A 7 36.87 25.87 -14.47
C VAL A 7 37.41 25.08 -13.28
N LYS A 8 37.97 25.81 -12.32
CA LYS A 8 38.41 25.30 -11.01
C LYS A 8 37.21 24.89 -10.16
N GLY A 9 37.24 23.64 -9.70
CA GLY A 9 36.93 23.24 -8.32
C GLY A 9 35.49 23.37 -7.81
N ARG A 10 34.73 22.29 -7.91
CA ARG A 10 33.84 21.83 -6.83
C ARG A 10 34.08 20.33 -6.62
N LYS A 11 34.38 19.91 -5.39
CA LYS A 11 34.39 18.49 -5.02
C LYS A 11 32.96 17.95 -5.06
N PRO A 12 32.69 16.75 -5.59
CA PRO A 12 31.40 16.09 -5.41
C PRO A 12 31.19 15.77 -3.92
N ILE A 13 29.94 15.89 -3.45
CA ILE A 13 29.56 15.67 -2.03
C ILE A 13 29.23 14.19 -1.76
N PHE A 14 29.15 13.33 -2.77
CA PHE A 14 28.81 11.93 -2.57
C PHE A 14 29.68 11.00 -3.43
N ASP A 15 30.54 10.22 -2.77
CA ASP A 15 31.16 9.01 -3.35
C ASP A 15 30.09 7.91 -3.37
N GLY A 16 29.67 7.47 -4.55
CA GLY A 16 28.68 6.40 -4.68
C GLY A 16 27.97 6.25 -6.02
N VAL A 17 28.19 7.13 -6.99
CA VAL A 17 27.54 7.05 -8.30
C VAL A 17 28.05 5.83 -9.07
N ARG A 18 27.25 4.76 -9.15
CA ARG A 18 27.46 3.67 -10.12
C ARG A 18 26.68 3.99 -11.38
N THR A 19 27.39 4.41 -12.42
CA THR A 19 26.88 4.53 -13.79
C THR A 19 26.72 3.13 -14.40
N PHE A 20 25.52 2.81 -14.91
CA PHE A 20 25.29 1.62 -15.73
C PHE A 20 25.04 2.03 -17.19
N VAL A 21 25.68 1.30 -18.11
CA VAL A 21 25.50 1.44 -19.55
C VAL A 21 24.55 0.33 -20.02
N GLY A 22 23.36 0.69 -20.50
CA GLY A 22 22.47 -0.24 -21.18
C GLY A 22 22.76 -0.28 -22.67
N TYR A 23 22.77 -1.48 -23.27
CA TYR A 23 22.85 -1.68 -24.72
C TYR A 23 21.44 -1.80 -25.30
N GLY A 24 21.09 -0.92 -26.24
CA GLY A 24 19.95 -1.09 -27.14
C GLY A 24 20.44 -1.51 -28.53
N GLU A 25 19.75 -2.43 -29.19
CA GLU A 25 20.04 -2.80 -30.57
C GLU A 25 19.62 -1.68 -31.54
N GLY A 26 20.53 -1.30 -32.44
CA GLY A 26 20.33 -0.30 -33.48
C GLY A 26 21.31 0.87 -33.40
N GLU A 27 22.31 0.84 -34.26
CA GLU A 27 23.34 1.84 -34.59
C GLU A 27 23.50 3.07 -33.67
N ASP A 28 24.57 3.01 -32.86
CA ASP A 28 25.51 4.10 -32.54
C ASP A 28 24.96 5.48 -32.18
N GLN A 29 24.35 5.59 -31.00
CA GLN A 29 24.68 6.68 -30.07
C GLN A 29 24.62 6.18 -28.62
N LEU A 30 25.75 6.25 -27.91
CA LEU A 30 25.80 6.20 -26.44
C LEU A 30 24.96 7.36 -25.89
N ARG A 31 23.66 7.15 -25.66
CA ARG A 31 22.87 8.05 -24.82
C ARG A 31 23.12 7.63 -23.39
N LEU A 32 23.90 8.44 -22.67
CA LEU A 32 23.81 8.52 -21.22
C LEU A 32 22.37 8.94 -20.90
N ILE A 33 21.50 7.97 -20.64
CA ILE A 33 20.22 8.26 -20.00
C ILE A 33 20.57 8.54 -18.55
N ASP A 34 20.73 9.83 -18.27
CA ASP A 34 20.86 10.38 -16.94
C ASP A 34 19.52 10.20 -16.20
N TRP A 35 19.31 9.01 -15.63
CA TRP A 35 18.15 8.68 -14.78
C TRP A 35 18.11 9.53 -13.50
N ASP A 36 19.20 10.23 -13.18
CA ASP A 36 19.39 11.03 -11.96
C ASP A 36 18.54 12.32 -11.93
N ARG A 37 17.89 12.70 -13.04
CA ARG A 37 17.10 13.96 -13.11
C ARG A 37 15.66 13.87 -12.63
N ARG A 38 15.20 12.72 -12.13
CA ARG A 38 13.83 12.54 -11.61
C ARG A 38 13.75 11.81 -10.28
N ILE A 39 14.86 11.70 -9.55
CA ILE A 39 14.79 11.36 -8.13
C ILE A 39 14.33 12.64 -7.43
N ASP A 40 13.04 12.68 -7.08
CA ASP A 40 12.48 13.79 -6.32
C ASP A 40 13.25 13.93 -5.01
N LEU A 41 13.94 15.05 -4.83
CA LEU A 41 14.80 15.29 -3.67
C LEU A 41 14.03 15.38 -2.35
N PHE A 42 12.70 15.53 -2.40
CA PHE A 42 11.84 15.77 -1.24
C PHE A 42 10.53 14.95 -1.26
N THR A 43 10.29 14.14 -2.30
CA THR A 43 9.12 13.26 -2.41
C THR A 43 9.59 11.83 -2.32
N LEU A 44 8.89 10.98 -1.58
CA LEU A 44 9.20 9.56 -1.57
C LEU A 44 8.95 8.96 -2.97
N SER A 45 9.98 8.33 -3.53
CA SER A 45 9.92 7.54 -4.76
C SER A 45 10.61 6.21 -4.51
N GLN A 46 10.24 5.12 -5.19
CA GLN A 46 11.03 3.89 -5.05
C GLN A 46 12.41 4.04 -5.69
N ASP A 47 13.41 3.44 -5.04
CA ASP A 47 14.75 3.30 -5.61
C ASP A 47 14.71 2.56 -6.96
N MET A 48 13.78 1.59 -7.11
CA MET A 48 13.59 0.80 -8.32
C MET A 48 12.13 0.39 -8.53
N ASN A 49 11.80 0.09 -9.80
CA ASN A 49 10.54 -0.52 -10.24
C ASN A 49 9.30 0.37 -10.12
N TRP A 50 8.14 -0.21 -9.82
CA TRP A 50 6.84 0.45 -9.91
C TRP A 50 6.23 0.71 -8.53
N MET A 51 5.64 1.90 -8.37
CA MET A 51 4.86 2.32 -7.21
C MET A 51 3.60 3.03 -7.69
N ASN A 52 2.47 2.77 -7.02
CA ASN A 52 1.24 3.55 -7.18
C ASN A 52 0.78 4.19 -5.85
N GLU A 53 -0.50 4.02 -5.51
CA GLU A 53 -1.17 4.73 -4.43
C GLU A 53 -0.59 4.41 -3.05
N PRO A 54 -0.63 5.38 -2.11
CA PRO A 54 -0.28 5.16 -0.73
C PRO A 54 -1.30 4.23 -0.05
N ASN A 55 -0.82 3.42 0.88
CA ASN A 55 -1.60 2.47 1.66
C ASN A 55 -1.30 2.63 3.15
N GLY A 56 -2.20 2.12 3.99
CA GLY A 56 -1.92 1.86 5.40
C GLY A 56 -1.41 3.05 6.23
N LEU A 57 -1.66 4.30 5.80
CA LEU A 57 -1.05 5.49 6.39
C LEU A 57 -1.40 5.58 7.88
N ILE A 58 -0.38 5.49 8.74
CA ILE A 58 -0.57 5.48 10.18
C ILE A 58 0.65 6.09 10.88
N LYS A 59 0.40 6.78 12.00
CA LYS A 59 1.46 7.18 12.91
C LYS A 59 1.46 6.23 14.11
N ILE A 60 2.61 5.58 14.33
CA ILE A 60 2.87 4.69 15.45
C ILE A 60 3.90 5.40 16.33
N GLU A 61 3.46 5.85 17.50
CA GLU A 61 4.28 6.67 18.40
C GLU A 61 4.87 7.92 17.71
N SER A 62 6.19 8.05 17.67
CA SER A 62 6.88 9.15 16.95
C SER A 62 7.03 8.91 15.45
N THR A 63 6.72 7.70 14.97
CA THR A 63 7.06 7.24 13.62
C THR A 63 5.85 7.28 12.70
N TRP A 64 6.00 7.92 11.56
CA TRP A 64 5.07 7.87 10.44
C TRP A 64 5.38 6.66 9.57
N HIS A 65 4.38 5.83 9.30
CA HIS A 65 4.47 4.70 8.39
C HIS A 65 3.73 5.03 7.10
N LEU A 66 4.46 4.93 5.99
CA LEU A 66 3.94 5.03 4.64
C LEU A 66 4.08 3.68 3.98
N PHE A 67 2.95 3.07 3.64
CA PHE A 67 2.91 1.90 2.77
C PHE A 67 2.46 2.34 1.39
N TYR A 68 2.69 1.51 0.38
CA TYR A 68 2.33 1.83 -1.00
C TYR A 68 2.28 0.56 -1.83
N GLN A 69 1.46 0.57 -2.87
CA GLN A 69 1.44 -0.50 -3.86
C GLN A 69 2.79 -0.57 -4.56
N HIS A 70 3.36 -1.77 -4.62
CA HIS A 70 4.72 -1.97 -5.12
C HIS A 70 4.83 -3.24 -5.96
N ASN A 71 5.37 -3.11 -7.17
CA ASN A 71 5.90 -4.24 -7.92
C ASN A 71 7.42 -4.26 -7.76
N PRO A 72 8.00 -5.16 -6.95
CA PRO A 72 9.44 -5.24 -6.73
C PRO A 72 10.21 -5.88 -7.90
N THR A 73 9.51 -6.36 -8.94
CA THR A 73 10.10 -7.16 -10.02
C THR A 73 10.09 -6.49 -11.39
N ALA A 74 9.25 -5.46 -11.59
CA ALA A 74 9.16 -4.78 -12.89
C ALA A 74 8.70 -3.32 -12.75
N ASN A 75 9.02 -2.52 -13.77
CA ASN A 75 8.58 -1.13 -13.93
C ASN A 75 7.19 -1.00 -14.59
N VAL A 76 6.36 -2.02 -14.44
CA VAL A 76 4.97 -2.07 -14.91
C VAL A 76 4.09 -2.59 -13.78
N TRP A 77 2.80 -2.30 -13.87
CA TRP A 77 1.81 -2.78 -12.90
C TRP A 77 1.65 -4.32 -12.93
N GLY A 78 1.34 -4.91 -11.77
CA GLY A 78 1.13 -6.34 -11.54
C GLY A 78 2.04 -6.90 -10.44
N ASN A 79 1.76 -8.11 -9.95
CA ASN A 79 2.52 -8.72 -8.85
C ASN A 79 2.57 -7.83 -7.60
N ILE A 80 1.46 -7.17 -7.28
CA ILE A 80 1.43 -6.05 -6.33
C ILE A 80 1.56 -6.50 -4.87
N ASN A 81 2.42 -5.79 -4.14
CA ASN A 81 2.71 -5.93 -2.71
C ASN A 81 2.50 -4.58 -2.01
N TRP A 82 2.47 -4.56 -0.67
CA TRP A 82 2.70 -3.34 0.08
C TRP A 82 4.19 -3.15 0.37
N GLY A 83 4.82 -2.20 -0.30
CA GLY A 83 6.11 -1.66 0.14
C GLY A 83 5.94 -0.79 1.40
N HIS A 84 7.05 -0.45 2.05
CA HIS A 84 7.01 0.23 3.34
C HIS A 84 8.21 1.17 3.51
N ALA A 85 7.94 2.36 4.01
CA ALA A 85 8.93 3.30 4.49
C ALA A 85 8.46 3.97 5.78
N THR A 86 9.41 4.40 6.62
CA THR A 86 9.12 5.11 7.87
C THR A 86 9.82 6.45 7.93
N SER A 87 9.22 7.41 8.62
CA SER A 87 9.81 8.74 8.84
C SER A 87 9.46 9.26 10.22
N ILE A 88 10.30 10.12 10.80
CA ILE A 88 9.97 10.86 12.03
C ILE A 88 9.44 12.28 11.74
N ASP A 89 9.55 12.75 10.49
CA ASP A 89 9.28 14.14 10.10
C ASP A 89 8.50 14.29 8.78
N LEU A 90 8.07 13.19 8.16
CA LEU A 90 7.39 13.11 6.85
C LEU A 90 8.23 13.59 5.66
N VAL A 91 9.53 13.83 5.85
CA VAL A 91 10.45 14.34 4.83
C VAL A 91 11.56 13.33 4.56
N HIS A 92 12.22 12.84 5.61
CA HIS A 92 13.30 11.86 5.51
C HIS A 92 12.74 10.47 5.74
N TRP A 93 12.86 9.61 4.72
CA TRP A 93 12.27 8.28 4.71
C TRP A 93 13.34 7.19 4.78
N ASP A 94 13.12 6.21 5.65
CA ASP A 94 13.91 5.00 5.78
C ASP A 94 13.11 3.82 5.20
N TYR A 95 13.62 3.22 4.11
CA TYR A 95 12.97 2.11 3.42
C TYR A 95 13.03 0.85 4.26
N LYS A 96 11.91 0.13 4.29
CA LYS A 96 11.74 -1.12 5.03
C LYS A 96 11.49 -2.29 4.08
N PRO A 97 11.61 -3.53 4.56
CA PRO A 97 11.18 -4.70 3.80
C PRO A 97 9.70 -4.58 3.37
N ILE A 98 9.30 -5.37 2.38
CA ILE A 98 7.90 -5.52 1.98
C ILE A 98 7.07 -5.90 3.21
N ALA A 99 6.01 -5.13 3.46
CA ALA A 99 5.12 -5.32 4.61
C ALA A 99 4.12 -6.46 4.35
N ILE A 100 3.38 -6.38 3.24
CA ILE A 100 2.40 -7.39 2.85
C ILE A 100 2.74 -7.88 1.46
N ALA A 101 3.27 -9.10 1.37
CA ALA A 101 3.65 -9.69 0.09
C ALA A 101 2.42 -10.20 -0.69
N ASN A 102 2.48 -10.18 -2.02
CA ASN A 102 1.63 -11.07 -2.80
C ASN A 102 1.99 -12.53 -2.48
N GLU A 103 1.01 -13.42 -2.58
CA GLU A 103 1.21 -14.82 -2.24
C GLU A 103 0.11 -15.69 -2.85
N ASN A 104 0.46 -16.90 -3.30
CA ASN A 104 -0.51 -17.89 -3.78
C ASN A 104 -1.43 -17.36 -4.91
N GLY A 105 -0.90 -16.47 -5.76
CA GLY A 105 -1.65 -15.85 -6.87
C GLY A 105 -2.59 -14.71 -6.46
N ILE A 106 -2.52 -14.27 -5.20
CA ILE A 106 -3.27 -13.15 -4.66
C ILE A 106 -2.33 -11.96 -4.44
N GLU A 107 -2.58 -10.88 -5.17
CA GLU A 107 -1.90 -9.60 -5.01
C GLU A 107 -2.50 -8.82 -3.84
N ALA A 108 -1.66 -8.09 -3.10
CA ALA A 108 -2.09 -7.27 -1.98
C ALA A 108 -2.38 -5.86 -2.48
N PHE A 109 -3.62 -5.61 -2.88
CA PHE A 109 -4.08 -4.30 -3.34
C PHE A 109 -4.25 -3.31 -2.18
N THR A 110 -4.69 -2.10 -2.53
CA THR A 110 -4.84 -0.97 -1.64
C THR A 110 -5.73 -1.23 -0.44
N GLY A 111 -5.47 -0.47 0.61
CA GLY A 111 -6.19 -0.54 1.86
C GLY A 111 -5.62 0.40 2.92
N THR A 112 -6.10 0.24 4.15
CA THR A 112 -5.82 1.15 5.25
C THR A 112 -5.45 0.42 6.53
N SER A 113 -4.82 1.16 7.46
CA SER A 113 -4.41 0.63 8.75
C SER A 113 -5.06 1.41 9.90
N TYR A 114 -5.21 0.75 11.05
CA TYR A 114 -5.76 1.34 12.26
C TYR A 114 -5.21 0.63 13.50
N TYR A 115 -5.21 1.32 14.64
CA TYR A 115 -4.79 0.73 15.92
C TYR A 115 -5.97 0.09 16.65
N ASP A 116 -5.88 -1.20 16.96
CA ASP A 116 -6.88 -1.92 17.76
C ASP A 116 -6.49 -1.88 19.24
N ALA A 117 -6.61 -0.70 19.84
CA ALA A 117 -6.17 -0.43 21.22
C ALA A 117 -6.79 -1.36 22.28
N ASN A 118 -8.00 -1.87 22.01
CA ASN A 118 -8.74 -2.72 22.93
C ASN A 118 -8.60 -4.22 22.60
N ASN A 119 -7.73 -4.57 21.65
CA ASN A 119 -7.54 -5.95 21.16
C ASN A 119 -8.88 -6.64 20.83
N THR A 120 -9.81 -5.90 20.22
CA THR A 120 -11.13 -6.43 19.81
C THR A 120 -11.00 -7.53 18.76
N SER A 121 -9.94 -7.48 17.95
CA SER A 121 -9.59 -8.54 17.01
C SER A 121 -9.08 -9.81 17.67
N GLY A 122 -8.57 -9.74 18.90
CA GLY A 122 -7.89 -10.85 19.57
C GLY A 122 -6.62 -11.31 18.87
N LEU A 123 -6.03 -10.49 18.00
CA LEU A 123 -4.81 -10.81 17.25
C LEU A 123 -3.52 -10.40 17.98
N GLY A 124 -3.63 -9.56 19.01
CA GLY A 124 -2.54 -9.27 19.95
C GLY A 124 -2.92 -9.68 21.37
N THR A 125 -2.47 -8.90 22.35
CA THR A 125 -2.79 -9.10 23.77
C THR A 125 -3.30 -7.80 24.40
N PRO A 126 -3.94 -7.83 25.58
CA PRO A 126 -4.28 -6.61 26.29
C PRO A 126 -3.07 -5.72 26.61
N GLU A 127 -1.91 -6.32 26.85
CA GLU A 127 -0.65 -5.62 27.16
C GLU A 127 0.08 -5.11 25.90
N ASP A 128 -0.13 -5.79 24.77
CA ASP A 128 0.46 -5.47 23.48
C ASP A 128 -0.62 -5.57 22.38
N PRO A 129 -1.49 -4.55 22.25
CA PRO A 129 -2.60 -4.56 21.30
C PRO A 129 -2.10 -4.40 19.86
N PRO A 130 -2.75 -5.03 18.88
CA PRO A 130 -2.22 -5.07 17.52
C PRO A 130 -2.48 -3.77 16.74
N TYR A 131 -1.60 -3.50 15.78
CA TYR A 131 -1.93 -2.66 14.63
C TYR A 131 -2.52 -3.54 13.54
N LEU A 132 -3.60 -3.08 12.91
CA LEU A 132 -4.33 -3.83 11.89
C LEU A 132 -4.23 -3.13 10.54
N ALA A 133 -4.18 -3.92 9.47
CA ALA A 133 -4.21 -3.46 8.08
C ALA A 133 -5.27 -4.26 7.32
N TRP A 134 -6.25 -3.56 6.77
CA TRP A 134 -7.26 -4.12 5.88
C TRP A 134 -6.89 -3.78 4.46
N TYR A 135 -6.96 -4.75 3.57
CA TYR A 135 -6.51 -4.60 2.19
C TYR A 135 -7.32 -5.48 1.26
N THR A 136 -7.40 -5.10 -0.01
CA THR A 136 -8.05 -5.95 -1.01
C THR A 136 -7.10 -7.05 -1.48
N GLY A 137 -7.54 -8.30 -1.46
CA GLY A 137 -6.88 -9.40 -2.15
C GLY A 137 -7.36 -9.48 -3.58
N TYR A 138 -6.46 -9.31 -4.55
CA TYR A 138 -6.78 -9.47 -5.97
C TYR A 138 -6.26 -10.80 -6.49
N THR A 139 -7.16 -11.68 -6.92
CA THR A 139 -6.78 -12.98 -7.50
C THR A 139 -6.52 -12.82 -9.00
N ALA A 140 -5.25 -12.82 -9.40
CA ALA A 140 -4.85 -12.48 -10.77
C ALA A 140 -5.41 -13.41 -11.86
N SER A 141 -5.75 -14.66 -11.51
CA SER A 141 -6.23 -15.66 -12.46
C SER A 141 -7.69 -15.48 -12.90
N ASN A 142 -8.51 -14.80 -12.09
CA ASN A 142 -9.95 -14.66 -12.33
C ASN A 142 -10.48 -13.24 -12.05
N GLY A 143 -9.64 -12.34 -11.56
CA GLY A 143 -9.98 -10.95 -11.28
C GLY A 143 -10.78 -10.70 -10.00
N THR A 144 -11.01 -11.72 -9.16
CA THR A 144 -11.81 -11.53 -7.93
C THR A 144 -11.09 -10.63 -6.95
N GLN A 145 -11.86 -9.74 -6.35
CA GLN A 145 -11.46 -8.86 -5.26
C GLN A 145 -12.16 -9.34 -4.00
N ASP A 146 -11.42 -9.59 -2.94
CA ASP A 146 -11.95 -9.92 -1.61
C ASP A 146 -11.27 -9.05 -0.54
N GLN A 147 -11.85 -8.94 0.65
CA GLN A 147 -11.26 -8.12 1.71
C GLN A 147 -10.48 -8.96 2.70
N ARG A 148 -9.26 -8.52 3.03
CA ARG A 148 -8.29 -9.25 3.83
C ARG A 148 -7.76 -8.42 4.99
N LEU A 149 -7.20 -9.11 5.97
CA LEU A 149 -6.63 -8.54 7.18
C LEU A 149 -5.19 -9.01 7.37
N ALA A 150 -4.32 -8.10 7.78
CA ALA A 150 -3.02 -8.38 8.36
C ALA A 150 -2.87 -7.63 9.69
N PHE A 151 -1.97 -8.09 10.54
CA PHE A 151 -1.71 -7.46 11.84
C PHE A 151 -0.22 -7.39 12.15
N SER A 152 0.16 -6.42 12.98
CA SER A 152 1.51 -6.25 13.49
C SER A 152 1.48 -6.20 15.02
N LEU A 153 2.45 -6.90 15.63
CA LEU A 153 2.70 -6.96 17.08
C LEU A 153 4.07 -6.38 17.45
N ASP A 154 4.69 -5.67 16.52
CA ASP A 154 6.02 -5.08 16.67
C ASP A 154 6.02 -3.64 16.16
N HIS A 155 4.94 -2.91 16.48
CA HIS A 155 4.78 -1.49 16.18
C HIS A 155 4.91 -1.17 14.67
N GLY A 156 4.36 -2.06 13.83
CA GLY A 156 4.29 -1.88 12.38
C GLY A 156 5.58 -2.22 11.63
N ALA A 157 6.54 -2.91 12.27
CA ALA A 157 7.80 -3.31 11.64
C ALA A 157 7.63 -4.57 10.77
N THR A 158 6.82 -5.54 11.20
CA THR A 158 6.44 -6.72 10.42
C THR A 158 4.93 -6.93 10.44
N TRP A 159 4.40 -7.56 9.40
CA TRP A 159 2.97 -7.80 9.23
C TRP A 159 2.68 -9.26 8.93
N ILE A 160 1.72 -9.82 9.66
CA ILE A 160 1.29 -11.20 9.56
C ILE A 160 -0.11 -11.21 8.96
N LYS A 161 -0.29 -11.91 7.84
CA LYS A 161 -1.63 -12.09 7.26
C LYS A 161 -2.48 -12.93 8.19
N PHE A 162 -3.73 -12.52 8.38
CA PHE A 162 -4.70 -13.30 9.14
C PHE A 162 -4.96 -14.64 8.44
N GLN A 163 -4.93 -15.73 9.22
CA GLN A 163 -4.98 -17.10 8.68
C GLN A 163 -6.31 -17.43 7.99
N ASP A 164 -7.42 -16.85 8.48
CA ASP A 164 -8.76 -17.15 7.97
C ASP A 164 -9.21 -16.14 6.90
N ASN A 165 -8.25 -15.46 6.25
CA ASN A 165 -8.56 -14.59 5.12
C ASN A 165 -9.22 -15.38 3.97
N PRO A 166 -10.16 -14.74 3.22
CA PRO A 166 -10.61 -13.36 3.36
C PRO A 166 -11.63 -13.15 4.50
N ILE A 167 -11.62 -11.97 5.11
CA ILE A 167 -12.55 -11.54 6.18
C ILE A 167 -13.92 -11.10 5.63
N ILE A 168 -13.97 -10.71 4.35
CA ILE A 168 -15.21 -10.55 3.59
C ILE A 168 -15.01 -11.34 2.29
N PRO A 169 -15.51 -12.59 2.20
CA PRO A 169 -15.39 -13.40 1.01
C PRO A 169 -16.38 -12.96 -0.06
N ARG A 170 -16.09 -13.30 -1.32
CA ARG A 170 -16.95 -13.06 -2.48
C ARG A 170 -18.44 -13.33 -2.25
N VAL A 171 -18.80 -14.45 -1.61
CA VAL A 171 -20.21 -14.81 -1.36
C VAL A 171 -20.95 -13.78 -0.49
N GLN A 172 -20.21 -13.02 0.32
CA GLN A 172 -20.73 -11.94 1.14
C GLN A 172 -20.77 -10.62 0.37
N GLU A 173 -19.87 -10.42 -0.59
CA GLU A 173 -19.81 -9.22 -1.44
C GLU A 173 -20.84 -9.26 -2.57
N GLU A 174 -21.10 -10.43 -3.15
CA GLU A 174 -22.00 -10.67 -4.29
C GLU A 174 -23.39 -10.01 -4.16
N PRO A 175 -24.07 -10.01 -3.00
CA PRO A 175 -25.35 -9.32 -2.83
C PRO A 175 -25.26 -7.79 -2.96
N HIS A 176 -24.06 -7.22 -2.86
CA HIS A 176 -23.78 -5.78 -2.80
C HIS A 176 -22.86 -5.29 -3.93
N ASP A 177 -22.33 -6.21 -4.76
CA ASP A 177 -21.52 -5.93 -5.94
C ASP A 177 -22.13 -6.62 -7.16
N SER A 178 -22.68 -5.83 -8.08
CA SER A 178 -23.34 -6.32 -9.30
C SER A 178 -22.43 -7.08 -10.26
N THR A 179 -21.11 -6.97 -10.11
CA THR A 179 -20.12 -7.73 -10.88
C THR A 179 -19.81 -9.11 -10.28
N GLY A 180 -20.33 -9.39 -9.08
CA GLY A 180 -20.18 -10.64 -8.38
C GLY A 180 -18.80 -10.83 -7.71
N GLY A 181 -18.27 -9.77 -7.09
CA GLY A 181 -16.98 -9.77 -6.39
C GLY A 181 -15.79 -9.44 -7.29
N LEU A 182 -16.01 -8.67 -8.37
CA LEU A 182 -14.93 -8.23 -9.28
C LEU A 182 -14.65 -6.73 -9.13
N GLU A 183 -15.51 -5.98 -8.45
CA GLU A 183 -15.41 -4.52 -8.36
C GLU A 183 -15.80 -4.02 -6.97
N ILE A 184 -15.07 -4.48 -5.96
CA ILE A 184 -15.25 -4.11 -4.56
C ILE A 184 -13.89 -4.10 -3.86
N ARG A 185 -13.40 -2.90 -3.50
CA ARG A 185 -12.00 -2.75 -3.08
C ARG A 185 -11.74 -1.52 -2.22
N ASP A 186 -10.47 -1.37 -1.87
CA ASP A 186 -9.86 -0.22 -1.21
C ASP A 186 -10.49 0.08 0.17
N PRO A 187 -10.48 -0.90 1.10
CA PRO A 187 -11.14 -0.77 2.39
C PRO A 187 -10.56 0.38 3.21
N LYS A 188 -11.39 1.38 3.49
CA LYS A 188 -11.15 2.36 4.54
C LYS A 188 -11.77 1.85 5.84
N VAL A 189 -10.92 1.49 6.82
CA VAL A 189 -11.38 1.06 8.15
C VAL A 189 -11.02 2.08 9.22
N PHE A 190 -11.92 2.26 10.17
CA PHE A 190 -11.72 3.03 11.39
C PHE A 190 -12.66 2.56 12.50
N PHE A 191 -12.29 2.80 13.76
CA PHE A 191 -13.19 2.58 14.89
C PHE A 191 -14.08 3.82 15.11
N HIS A 192 -15.40 3.62 15.11
CA HIS A 192 -16.38 4.68 15.30
C HIS A 192 -16.86 4.68 16.76
N ASN A 193 -16.24 5.54 17.58
CA ASN A 193 -16.52 5.63 19.02
C ASN A 193 -18.01 5.78 19.39
N PRO A 194 -18.82 6.63 18.71
CA PRO A 194 -20.22 6.79 19.10
C PRO A 194 -21.08 5.54 18.96
N SER A 195 -20.74 4.63 18.04
CA SER A 195 -21.47 3.36 17.87
C SER A 195 -20.72 2.15 18.44
N GLU A 196 -19.52 2.34 18.99
CA GLU A 196 -18.64 1.28 19.50
C GLU A 196 -18.42 0.14 18.49
N LYS A 197 -18.27 0.48 17.20
CA LYS A 197 -18.07 -0.49 16.12
C LYS A 197 -16.90 -0.08 15.24
N TRP A 198 -16.24 -1.07 14.67
CA TRP A 198 -15.45 -0.88 13.46
C TRP A 198 -16.37 -0.56 12.29
N VAL A 199 -15.94 0.39 11.46
CA VAL A 199 -16.62 0.77 10.22
C VAL A 199 -15.65 0.57 9.07
N MET A 200 -16.10 -0.11 8.02
CA MET A 200 -15.37 -0.27 6.76
C MET A 200 -16.17 0.39 5.64
N VAL A 201 -15.48 1.16 4.81
CA VAL A 201 -16.01 1.73 3.57
C VAL A 201 -15.29 1.07 2.41
N LEU A 202 -16.04 0.49 1.47
CA LEU A 202 -15.53 -0.15 0.26
C LEU A 202 -16.02 0.58 -0.98
N ALA A 203 -15.14 0.74 -1.96
CA ALA A 203 -15.46 1.38 -3.23
C ALA A 203 -15.89 0.37 -4.29
N HIS A 204 -16.95 0.73 -5.03
CA HIS A 204 -17.42 0.01 -6.20
C HIS A 204 -17.35 0.94 -7.43
N ASP A 205 -16.17 0.99 -8.05
CA ASP A 205 -15.74 2.01 -9.03
C ASP A 205 -16.74 2.25 -10.17
N GLY A 206 -16.92 1.27 -11.07
CA GLY A 206 -17.85 1.31 -12.19
C GLY A 206 -19.33 1.36 -11.80
N GLN A 207 -19.65 1.04 -10.54
CA GLN A 207 -21.00 1.12 -9.98
C GLN A 207 -21.29 2.49 -9.36
N ASN A 208 -20.29 3.36 -9.23
CA ASN A 208 -20.40 4.71 -8.69
C ASN A 208 -21.05 4.76 -7.31
N ASN A 209 -20.67 3.84 -6.42
CA ASN A 209 -21.11 3.83 -5.02
C ASN A 209 -19.98 3.45 -4.05
N LEU A 210 -20.22 3.73 -2.77
CA LEU A 210 -19.46 3.20 -1.65
C LEU A 210 -20.40 2.36 -0.79
N SER A 211 -19.93 1.23 -0.26
CA SER A 211 -20.68 0.43 0.71
C SER A 211 -20.09 0.58 2.11
N PHE A 212 -20.96 0.61 3.12
CA PHE A 212 -20.61 0.70 4.54
C PHE A 212 -20.89 -0.63 5.23
N TRP A 213 -19.90 -1.08 6.00
CA TRP A 213 -19.93 -2.33 6.74
C TRP A 213 -19.54 -2.06 8.19
N THR A 214 -20.09 -2.85 9.12
CA THR A 214 -19.70 -2.77 10.54
C THR A 214 -19.22 -4.10 11.10
N SER A 215 -18.37 -4.02 12.11
CA SER A 215 -17.84 -5.17 12.84
C SER A 215 -17.64 -4.81 14.32
N THR A 216 -17.70 -5.82 15.19
CA THR A 216 -17.35 -5.70 16.62
C THR A 216 -15.96 -6.24 16.94
N ASP A 217 -15.34 -6.97 16.01
CA ASP A 217 -14.10 -7.71 16.23
C ASP A 217 -13.08 -7.55 15.08
N ALA A 218 -13.28 -6.56 14.20
CA ALA A 218 -12.46 -6.27 13.03
C ALA A 218 -12.37 -7.37 11.95
N LYS A 219 -12.99 -8.54 12.18
CA LYS A 219 -12.87 -9.75 11.34
C LYS A 219 -14.20 -10.17 10.73
N ASN A 220 -15.28 -10.09 11.50
CA ASN A 220 -16.62 -10.45 11.05
C ASN A 220 -17.40 -9.18 10.71
N TRP A 221 -17.74 -9.02 9.44
CA TRP A 221 -18.35 -7.80 8.91
C TRP A 221 -19.82 -8.02 8.54
N THR A 222 -20.63 -6.98 8.66
CA THR A 222 -22.03 -6.95 8.24
C THR A 222 -22.25 -5.71 7.40
N TRP A 223 -22.82 -5.87 6.20
CA TRP A 223 -23.22 -4.73 5.36
C TRP A 223 -24.34 -3.95 6.04
N GLU A 224 -24.29 -2.62 5.97
CA GLU A 224 -25.28 -1.72 6.57
C GLU A 224 -26.01 -0.87 5.53
N SER A 225 -25.28 -0.28 4.58
CA SER A 225 -25.84 0.69 3.64
C SER A 225 -24.89 0.99 2.48
N ASP A 226 -25.43 1.57 1.41
CA ASP A 226 -24.64 2.18 0.33
C ASP A 226 -24.79 3.71 0.34
N LEU A 227 -23.72 4.39 -0.08
CA LEU A 227 -23.69 5.79 -0.48
C LEU A 227 -23.55 5.82 -2.00
N LEU A 228 -24.64 6.17 -2.68
CA LEU A 228 -24.68 6.29 -4.13
C LEU A 228 -24.20 7.67 -4.56
N SER A 229 -23.54 7.75 -5.71
CA SER A 229 -23.18 9.03 -6.36
C SER A 229 -24.36 9.98 -6.56
N THR A 230 -25.59 9.47 -6.67
CA THR A 230 -26.82 10.28 -6.81
C THR A 230 -27.30 10.93 -5.50
N GLN A 231 -26.67 10.60 -4.37
CA GLN A 231 -27.04 11.09 -3.04
C GLN A 231 -26.10 12.20 -2.53
N ILE A 232 -25.08 12.60 -3.31
CA ILE A 232 -24.05 13.59 -2.92
C ILE A 232 -24.05 14.78 -3.87
#